data_AF-A0A672QSQ6-F1
#
_entry.id   AF-A0A672QSQ6-F1
#
_cell.length_a   1.000
_cell.length_b   1.000
_cell.length_c   1.000
_cell.angle_alpha   90.00
_cell.angle_beta   90.00
_cell.angle_gamma   90.00
#
_symmetry.space_group_name_H-M   'P 1'
#
loop_
_entity.id
_entity.type
_entity.pdbx_description
1 polymer ?
#
loop_
_entity_poly.entity_id
_entity_poly.type
_entity_poly.pdbx_seq_one_letter_code
_entity_poly.pdbx_strand_id
1 'polypeptide(L)'
;MMPNQRSAILGNQYRWDIPVPYKLSVDLSVNYKGVILRAFEQFRLKSCIDFKPRAVEDISYISVESRDGCWSYVGRTSARGQTLSIENGCGVKAIVEHEFFHALGFGHEQSRYDRDDYVTINFENIITGREHSFNKYSENLTTTQGTPYDYYSVMHYGKNAFSNGNGSTIITKRPEFQDVIGQRLDLSEYDVIELNKLYKRNSSISFLDHCSFDDESLCQMSVCSAGDYGWQRMKSVSGINVTDHTYLGKEQNGVSFFMHFSTEGRNEGDTAIIESKTMTPKRDCKVQCLQFYYYHSGHESDQLNIWIREYQKQTAEELSDLWIRSQASLFLNNYWKLHHVPLNVIKTFQVVFEARKGAGNSRGGFSLDDINISETECPHTWQIRDFEKILNNSVSATLMFSLLYYSSDGYRYQAGLTLWRRFSSRISLYLAAFIFPSIATSRPVPAAEKPPRSMMLPPPCLAVGTALDR
;
A
#
# COMPACT_ATOMS: atom_id res chain seq x y z
N MET A 1 21.21 -21.22 22.44
CA MET A 1 20.13 -22.15 22.06
C MET A 1 18.82 -21.61 22.64
N MET A 2 17.79 -21.44 21.82
CA MET A 2 16.42 -21.02 22.22
C MET A 2 15.43 -22.10 21.73
N PRO A 3 14.46 -22.57 22.52
CA PRO A 3 13.56 -23.66 22.11
C PRO A 3 12.22 -23.21 21.47
N ASN A 4 11.92 -23.79 20.31
CA ASN A 4 10.60 -24.09 19.70
C ASN A 4 9.36 -23.19 20.02
N GLN A 5 9.12 -22.07 19.32
CA GLN A 5 7.83 -21.31 19.33
C GLN A 5 7.61 -20.48 18.04
N ARG A 6 6.40 -20.12 17.52
CA ARG A 6 5.00 -20.62 17.58
C ARG A 6 4.18 -19.95 16.43
N SER A 7 3.36 -20.65 15.60
CA SER A 7 2.75 -20.15 14.34
C SER A 7 1.84 -18.92 14.49
N ALA A 8 0.88 -19.00 15.40
CA ALA A 8 0.23 -17.85 16.00
C ALA A 8 0.03 -18.23 17.47
N ILE A 9 0.71 -17.53 18.39
CA ILE A 9 0.83 -17.92 19.79
C ILE A 9 -0.51 -17.87 20.53
N LEU A 10 -0.97 -19.01 21.06
CA LEU A 10 -2.13 -19.04 21.97
C LEU A 10 -1.79 -18.42 23.34
N GLY A 11 -2.75 -17.66 23.88
CA GLY A 11 -2.68 -17.00 25.20
C GLY A 11 -2.66 -15.47 25.12
N ASN A 12 -3.57 -14.82 25.85
CA ASN A 12 -3.70 -13.35 25.88
C ASN A 12 -2.46 -12.68 26.51
N GLN A 13 -1.74 -13.36 27.40
CA GLN A 13 -0.53 -12.85 28.06
C GLN A 13 0.62 -12.55 27.09
N TYR A 14 0.56 -13.09 25.87
CA TYR A 14 1.54 -12.85 24.80
C TYR A 14 1.10 -11.78 23.80
N ARG A 15 -0.04 -11.12 24.02
CA ARG A 15 -0.52 -10.02 23.18
C ARG A 15 0.07 -8.70 23.64
N TRP A 16 0.17 -7.79 22.67
CA TRP A 16 0.39 -6.38 22.94
C TRP A 16 -0.93 -5.64 23.12
N ASP A 17 -0.94 -4.65 23.99
CA ASP A 17 -1.96 -3.61 23.96
C ASP A 17 -1.72 -2.71 22.72
N ILE A 18 -2.80 -2.22 22.11
CA ILE A 18 -2.75 -1.36 20.92
C ILE A 18 -3.14 0.06 21.33
N PRO A 19 -2.36 1.11 20.97
CA PRO A 19 -1.17 1.09 20.13
C PRO A 19 0.08 0.52 20.83
N VAL A 20 0.85 -0.29 20.10
CA VAL A 20 2.06 -0.96 20.60
C VAL A 20 3.16 0.08 20.82
N PRO A 21 3.72 0.23 22.04
CA PRO A 21 4.78 1.19 22.28
C PRO A 21 6.11 0.73 21.65
N TYR A 22 6.79 1.62 20.93
CA TYR A 22 8.10 1.35 20.31
C TYR A 22 9.16 2.38 20.68
N LYS A 23 10.41 1.93 20.75
CA LYS A 23 11.60 2.78 20.82
C LYS A 23 12.52 2.42 19.66
N LEU A 24 12.90 3.40 18.84
CA LEU A 24 13.96 3.23 17.83
C LEU A 24 15.29 3.63 18.47
N SER A 25 16.25 2.72 18.51
CA SER A 25 17.55 2.99 19.11
C SER A 25 18.44 3.89 18.24
N VAL A 26 19.48 4.46 18.84
CA VAL A 26 20.34 5.48 18.21
C VAL A 26 21.25 4.90 17.11
N ASP A 27 21.66 3.66 17.28
CA ASP A 27 22.48 2.83 16.37
C ASP A 27 21.78 2.44 15.06
N LEU A 28 20.45 2.50 15.01
CA LEU A 28 19.71 2.31 13.76
C LEU A 28 19.98 3.46 12.78
N SER A 29 20.31 3.12 11.53
CA SER A 29 20.48 4.10 10.45
C SER A 29 19.19 4.92 10.22
N VAL A 30 19.33 6.18 9.79
CA VAL A 30 18.19 7.07 9.49
C VAL A 30 17.28 6.45 8.41
N ASN A 31 17.87 5.78 7.41
CA ASN A 31 17.11 5.04 6.40
C ASN A 31 16.24 3.94 7.03
N TYR A 32 16.80 3.15 7.96
CA TYR A 32 16.05 2.05 8.58
C TYR A 32 14.96 2.56 9.52
N LYS A 33 15.21 3.64 10.26
CA LYS A 33 14.15 4.35 11.00
C LYS A 33 13.00 4.74 10.07
N GLY A 34 13.29 5.30 8.89
CA GLY A 34 12.29 5.62 7.87
C GLY A 34 11.54 4.40 7.33
N VAL A 35 12.23 3.28 7.07
CA VAL A 35 11.61 2.03 6.59
C VAL A 35 10.72 1.39 7.67
N ILE A 36 11.13 1.41 8.93
CA ILE A 36 10.33 0.90 10.05
C ILE A 36 9.02 1.67 10.19
N LEU A 37 9.08 2.99 10.13
CA LEU A 37 7.87 3.81 10.21
C LEU A 37 6.96 3.63 8.97
N ARG A 38 7.53 3.33 7.79
CA ARG A 38 6.74 2.94 6.60
C ARG A 38 6.06 1.56 6.74
N ALA A 39 6.70 0.61 7.42
CA ALA A 39 6.06 -0.66 7.77
C ALA A 39 4.88 -0.45 8.74
N PHE A 40 4.99 0.46 9.72
CA PHE A 40 3.87 0.83 10.58
C PHE A 40 2.69 1.41 9.80
N GLU A 41 2.92 2.17 8.73
CA GLU A 41 1.85 2.63 7.84
C GLU A 41 1.15 1.48 7.10
N GLN A 42 1.85 0.39 6.73
CA GLN A 42 1.19 -0.80 6.16
C GLN A 42 0.33 -1.53 7.19
N PHE A 43 0.83 -1.70 8.42
CA PHE A 43 0.02 -2.25 9.51
C PHE A 43 -1.25 -1.42 9.75
N ARG A 44 -1.12 -0.08 9.82
CA ARG A 44 -2.27 0.84 9.97
C ARG A 44 -3.27 0.79 8.82
N LEU A 45 -2.78 0.59 7.59
CA LEU A 45 -3.62 0.56 6.40
C LEU A 45 -4.39 -0.75 6.27
N LYS A 46 -3.77 -1.88 6.62
CA LYS A 46 -4.33 -3.21 6.39
C LYS A 46 -4.99 -3.84 7.62
N SER A 47 -4.58 -3.43 8.82
CA SER A 47 -4.94 -4.09 10.07
C SER A 47 -5.37 -3.10 11.16
N CYS A 48 -5.89 -3.65 12.24
CA CYS A 48 -6.18 -2.92 13.47
C CYS A 48 -4.95 -2.55 14.32
N ILE A 49 -3.73 -2.93 13.89
CA ILE A 49 -2.50 -2.68 14.65
C ILE A 49 -2.02 -1.25 14.42
N ASP A 50 -1.72 -0.58 15.52
CA ASP A 50 -1.10 0.73 15.55
C ASP A 50 0.12 0.72 16.49
N PHE A 51 1.01 1.69 16.31
CA PHE A 51 2.30 1.81 16.98
C PHE A 51 2.49 3.24 17.49
N LYS A 52 2.88 3.43 18.76
CA LYS A 52 3.17 4.76 19.32
C LYS A 52 4.61 4.88 19.80
N PRO A 53 5.26 6.05 19.70
CA PRO A 53 6.51 6.31 20.41
C PRO A 53 6.36 6.01 21.91
N ARG A 54 7.34 5.31 22.48
CA ARG A 54 7.35 4.90 23.88
C ARG A 54 7.37 6.12 24.82
N ALA A 55 6.32 6.25 25.64
CA ALA A 55 6.28 7.20 26.76
C ALA A 55 7.01 6.66 28.02
N VAL A 56 7.11 7.44 29.09
CA VAL A 56 7.86 7.00 30.30
C VAL A 56 7.14 5.86 31.01
N GLU A 57 5.82 5.97 31.10
CA GLU A 57 4.82 5.04 31.63
C GLU A 57 4.67 3.74 30.82
N ASP A 58 5.15 3.69 29.58
CA ASP A 58 5.15 2.46 28.77
C ASP A 58 6.24 1.50 29.26
N ILE A 59 5.90 0.70 30.27
CA ILE A 59 6.80 -0.29 30.89
C ILE A 59 7.17 -1.38 29.87
N SER A 60 6.17 -1.91 29.16
CA SER A 60 6.35 -2.92 28.11
C SER A 60 6.36 -2.25 26.73
N TYR A 61 7.37 -2.55 25.91
CA TYR A 61 7.55 -1.93 24.60
C TYR A 61 8.49 -2.76 23.71
N ILE A 62 8.47 -2.49 22.40
CA ILE A 62 9.45 -3.05 21.46
C ILE A 62 10.64 -2.07 21.36
N SER A 63 11.84 -2.54 21.66
CA SER A 63 13.11 -1.82 21.49
C SER A 63 13.73 -2.27 20.17
N VAL A 64 13.66 -1.44 19.13
CA VAL A 64 14.26 -1.76 17.83
C VAL A 64 15.72 -1.31 17.85
N GLU A 65 16.63 -2.24 17.61
CA GLU A 65 18.08 -2.11 17.75
C GLU A 65 18.79 -2.75 16.53
N SER A 66 20.06 -2.42 16.30
CA SER A 66 20.91 -3.06 15.29
C SER A 66 21.83 -4.07 15.97
N ARG A 67 21.42 -5.35 16.02
CA ARG A 67 22.23 -6.47 16.53
C ARG A 67 22.52 -7.46 15.41
N ASP A 68 23.41 -8.42 15.68
CA ASP A 68 23.73 -9.52 14.76
C ASP A 68 22.46 -10.26 14.31
N GLY A 69 22.22 -10.23 12.99
CA GLY A 69 21.05 -10.78 12.34
C GLY A 69 19.75 -10.01 12.60
N CYS A 70 18.71 -10.47 11.92
CA CYS A 70 17.38 -9.88 11.96
C CYS A 70 16.42 -10.92 12.51
N TRP A 71 15.78 -10.55 13.61
CA TRP A 71 15.04 -11.47 14.46
C TRP A 71 14.18 -10.70 15.46
N SER A 72 13.17 -11.39 15.97
CA SER A 72 12.23 -10.90 16.95
C SER A 72 11.75 -12.04 17.84
N TYR A 73 11.21 -11.69 19.01
CA TYR A 73 10.51 -12.66 19.85
C TYR A 73 9.10 -12.92 19.31
N VAL A 74 8.64 -14.16 19.36
CA VAL A 74 7.25 -14.50 18.99
C VAL A 74 6.30 -14.05 20.10
N GLY A 75 5.63 -12.91 19.87
CA GLY A 75 4.71 -12.27 20.80
C GLY A 75 5.40 -11.42 21.87
N ARG A 76 4.61 -10.92 22.82
CA ARG A 76 5.10 -10.25 24.02
C ARG A 76 5.66 -11.30 25.00
N THR A 77 6.98 -11.37 25.12
CA THR A 77 7.68 -12.30 26.03
C THR A 77 8.18 -11.63 27.31
N SER A 78 8.29 -10.29 27.30
CA SER A 78 8.74 -9.48 28.44
C SER A 78 7.60 -8.67 29.05
N ALA A 79 7.65 -8.49 30.38
CA ALA A 79 6.85 -7.46 31.06
C ALA A 79 7.49 -6.06 30.96
N ARG A 80 8.71 -5.95 30.42
CA ARG A 80 9.45 -4.70 30.19
C ARG A 80 9.69 -4.52 28.68
N GLY A 81 10.67 -3.70 28.29
CA GLY A 81 11.16 -3.68 26.92
C GLY A 81 11.60 -5.08 26.46
N GLN A 82 11.33 -5.42 25.20
CA GLN A 82 11.93 -6.56 24.50
C GLN A 82 12.59 -6.09 23.21
N THR A 83 13.76 -6.63 22.89
CA THR A 83 14.51 -6.25 21.69
C THR A 83 13.94 -6.92 20.43
N LEU A 84 13.92 -6.16 19.34
CA LEU A 84 13.74 -6.61 17.96
C LEU A 84 14.95 -6.11 17.16
N SER A 85 15.62 -6.98 16.41
CA SER A 85 16.83 -6.63 15.66
C SER A 85 16.56 -6.33 14.20
N ILE A 86 17.02 -5.18 13.71
CA ILE A 86 17.06 -4.82 12.28
C ILE A 86 18.50 -4.39 11.95
N GLU A 87 19.32 -5.35 11.51
CA GLU A 87 20.71 -5.11 11.12
C GLU A 87 20.85 -4.51 9.70
N ASN A 88 22.09 -4.18 9.33
CA ASN A 88 22.50 -3.88 7.97
C ASN A 88 22.05 -4.98 6.98
N GLY A 89 21.32 -4.58 5.94
CA GLY A 89 20.69 -5.48 4.96
C GLY A 89 19.20 -5.74 5.21
N CYS A 90 18.68 -5.51 6.43
CA CYS A 90 17.28 -5.77 6.78
C CYS A 90 16.36 -4.54 6.74
N GLY A 91 16.87 -3.39 6.32
CA GLY A 91 16.09 -2.19 6.00
C GLY A 91 15.21 -2.32 4.75
N VAL A 92 14.53 -3.45 4.58
CA VAL A 92 13.54 -3.72 3.53
C VAL A 92 12.17 -3.82 4.22
N LYS A 93 11.18 -3.11 3.70
CA LYS A 93 9.83 -2.99 4.31
C LYS A 93 9.25 -4.35 4.75
N ALA A 94 9.25 -5.35 3.86
CA ALA A 94 8.75 -6.69 4.14
C ALA A 94 9.55 -7.50 5.18
N ILE A 95 10.84 -7.20 5.36
CA ILE A 95 11.65 -7.81 6.43
C ILE A 95 11.26 -7.18 7.77
N VAL A 96 11.07 -5.86 7.82
CA VAL A 96 10.56 -5.21 9.03
C VAL A 96 9.15 -5.68 9.37
N GLU A 97 8.26 -5.82 8.38
CA GLU A 97 6.93 -6.40 8.56
C GLU A 97 7.02 -7.81 9.16
N HIS A 98 7.87 -8.69 8.62
CA HIS A 98 8.14 -10.04 9.15
C HIS A 98 8.55 -10.01 10.64
N GLU A 99 9.53 -9.18 11.03
CA GLU A 99 10.00 -9.12 12.42
C GLU A 99 8.96 -8.51 13.38
N PHE A 100 8.14 -7.56 12.91
CA PHE A 100 7.03 -7.05 13.71
C PHE A 100 5.87 -8.03 13.79
N PHE A 101 5.60 -8.81 12.74
CA PHE A 101 4.60 -9.87 12.75
C PHE A 101 5.00 -10.98 13.75
N HIS A 102 6.29 -11.31 13.83
CA HIS A 102 6.84 -12.07 14.95
C HIS A 102 6.52 -11.43 16.30
N ALA A 103 6.87 -10.15 16.51
CA ALA A 103 6.61 -9.46 17.78
C ALA A 103 5.12 -9.43 18.18
N LEU A 104 4.21 -9.44 17.20
CA LEU A 104 2.75 -9.46 17.38
C LEU A 104 2.20 -10.86 17.71
N GLY A 105 3.01 -11.92 17.58
CA GLY A 105 2.67 -13.27 18.04
C GLY A 105 2.78 -14.38 17.00
N PHE A 106 3.26 -14.10 15.80
CA PHE A 106 3.30 -15.06 14.72
C PHE A 106 4.66 -15.75 14.58
N GLY A 107 4.66 -16.95 14.03
CA GLY A 107 5.84 -17.74 13.69
C GLY A 107 5.92 -17.88 12.18
N HIS A 108 6.80 -18.75 11.70
CA HIS A 108 6.90 -19.02 10.27
C HIS A 108 5.80 -19.96 9.78
N GLU A 109 5.29 -19.69 8.58
CA GLU A 109 4.17 -20.43 7.98
C GLU A 109 4.54 -21.90 7.73
N GLN A 110 5.77 -22.16 7.28
CA GLN A 110 6.31 -23.54 7.15
C GLN A 110 6.60 -24.21 8.50
N SER A 111 6.12 -23.68 9.61
CA SER A 111 6.17 -24.32 10.92
C SER A 111 4.77 -24.56 11.51
N ARG A 112 3.69 -24.30 10.76
CA ARG A 112 2.33 -24.77 11.12
C ARG A 112 2.29 -26.28 11.37
N TYR A 113 1.35 -26.72 12.21
CA TYR A 113 1.18 -28.14 12.53
C TYR A 113 0.69 -28.96 11.32
N ASP A 114 -0.11 -28.36 10.44
CA ASP A 114 -0.71 -28.90 9.22
C ASP A 114 0.18 -28.74 7.96
N ARG A 115 1.35 -28.09 8.06
CA ARG A 115 2.19 -27.78 6.89
C ARG A 115 2.51 -28.97 5.99
N ASP A 116 2.62 -30.17 6.56
CA ASP A 116 3.10 -31.36 5.84
C ASP A 116 2.03 -31.86 4.87
N ASP A 117 0.82 -31.29 4.88
CA ASP A 117 -0.21 -31.41 3.85
C ASP A 117 0.09 -30.57 2.61
N TYR A 118 0.92 -29.52 2.73
CA TYR A 118 1.16 -28.48 1.72
C TYR A 118 2.62 -28.43 1.21
N VAL A 119 3.59 -28.73 2.08
CA VAL A 119 5.03 -28.75 1.77
C VAL A 119 5.69 -30.02 2.26
N THR A 120 6.85 -30.34 1.71
CA THR A 120 7.77 -31.40 2.17
C THR A 120 9.10 -30.75 2.51
N ILE A 121 9.61 -31.02 3.72
CA ILE A 121 10.93 -30.56 4.15
C ILE A 121 11.96 -31.61 3.75
N ASN A 122 12.89 -31.26 2.85
CA ASN A 122 14.01 -32.12 2.51
C ASN A 122 15.17 -31.88 3.48
N PHE A 123 15.25 -32.71 4.52
CA PHE A 123 16.27 -32.61 5.56
C PHE A 123 17.69 -32.88 5.06
N GLU A 124 17.87 -33.68 4.00
CA GLU A 124 19.20 -33.96 3.40
C GLU A 124 19.83 -32.71 2.75
N ASN A 125 19.00 -31.74 2.39
CA ASN A 125 19.43 -30.45 1.81
C ASN A 125 19.68 -29.37 2.88
N ILE A 126 19.47 -29.63 4.17
CA ILE A 126 19.66 -28.64 5.24
C ILE A 126 21.14 -28.61 5.69
N ILE A 127 21.64 -27.43 6.03
CA ILE A 127 22.94 -27.27 6.72
C ILE A 127 22.87 -27.93 8.10
N THR A 128 23.80 -28.86 8.39
CA THR A 128 23.86 -29.59 9.66
C THR A 128 23.77 -28.64 10.87
N GLY A 129 22.84 -28.93 11.79
CA GLY A 129 22.54 -28.11 12.97
C GLY A 129 21.48 -27.04 12.76
N ARG A 130 20.93 -26.85 11.55
CA ARG A 130 19.83 -25.91 11.22
C ARG A 130 18.46 -26.59 11.08
N GLU A 131 18.36 -27.89 11.33
CA GLU A 131 17.13 -28.69 11.20
C GLU A 131 16.01 -28.15 12.11
N HIS A 132 16.38 -27.63 13.29
CA HIS A 132 15.47 -27.04 14.25
C HIS A 132 14.71 -25.80 13.72
N SER A 133 15.21 -25.12 12.70
CA SER A 133 14.52 -24.02 11.99
C SER A 133 13.31 -24.51 11.18
N PHE A 134 13.15 -25.83 11.05
CA PHE A 134 12.01 -26.50 10.40
C PHE A 134 11.21 -27.36 11.38
N ASN A 135 11.27 -27.07 12.69
CA ASN A 135 10.40 -27.73 13.66
C ASN A 135 8.94 -27.24 13.49
N LYS A 136 7.99 -28.18 13.40
CA LYS A 136 6.56 -27.84 13.52
C LYS A 136 6.24 -27.38 14.92
N TYR A 137 5.26 -26.48 15.02
CA TYR A 137 4.62 -26.15 16.28
C TYR A 137 3.48 -27.13 16.58
N SER A 138 3.12 -27.26 17.86
CA SER A 138 1.98 -28.08 18.28
C SER A 138 0.66 -27.33 18.11
N GLU A 139 -0.37 -28.03 17.64
CA GLU A 139 -1.77 -27.60 17.64
C GLU A 139 -2.25 -27.11 19.02
N ASN A 140 -1.73 -27.66 20.11
CA ASN A 140 -2.10 -27.26 21.47
C ASN A 140 -1.55 -25.89 21.90
N LEU A 141 -0.58 -25.34 21.15
CA LEU A 141 0.11 -24.08 21.47
C LEU A 141 -0.11 -22.99 20.42
N THR A 142 -0.71 -23.35 19.29
CA THR A 142 -0.84 -22.50 18.09
C THR A 142 -2.20 -22.65 17.45
N THR A 143 -2.56 -21.71 16.60
CA THR A 143 -3.83 -21.74 15.86
C THR A 143 -3.60 -21.17 14.47
N THR A 144 -4.33 -21.70 13.49
CA THR A 144 -4.41 -21.18 12.12
C THR A 144 -5.49 -20.12 11.97
N GLN A 145 -6.21 -19.74 13.04
CA GLN A 145 -7.39 -18.85 12.94
C GLN A 145 -8.46 -19.32 11.93
N GLY A 146 -8.44 -20.59 11.52
CA GLY A 146 -9.30 -21.14 10.47
C GLY A 146 -8.98 -20.64 9.05
N THR A 147 -7.74 -20.25 8.75
CA THR A 147 -7.27 -19.95 7.39
C THR A 147 -6.67 -21.19 6.71
N PRO A 148 -6.69 -21.24 5.36
CA PRO A 148 -5.88 -22.19 4.61
C PRO A 148 -4.38 -21.91 4.81
N TYR A 149 -3.52 -22.83 4.36
CA TYR A 149 -2.07 -22.62 4.33
C TYR A 149 -1.68 -21.59 3.26
N ASP A 150 -0.89 -20.59 3.63
CA ASP A 150 -0.59 -19.45 2.77
C ASP A 150 0.84 -19.48 2.19
N TYR A 151 0.96 -19.97 0.96
CA TYR A 151 2.22 -19.91 0.20
C TYR A 151 2.71 -18.48 -0.09
N TYR A 152 1.85 -17.46 0.02
CA TYR A 152 2.19 -16.05 -0.19
C TYR A 152 2.56 -15.32 1.11
N SER A 153 2.44 -15.96 2.28
CA SER A 153 2.71 -15.31 3.58
C SER A 153 4.12 -14.74 3.64
N VAL A 154 4.26 -13.51 4.17
CA VAL A 154 5.59 -12.93 4.44
C VAL A 154 6.37 -13.78 5.45
N MET A 155 5.67 -14.58 6.26
CA MET A 155 6.22 -15.49 7.25
C MET A 155 6.69 -16.82 6.66
N HIS A 156 6.42 -17.10 5.39
CA HIS A 156 6.95 -18.29 4.74
C HIS A 156 8.44 -18.13 4.42
N TYR A 157 9.21 -19.20 4.61
CA TYR A 157 10.60 -19.31 4.13
C TYR A 157 10.65 -19.53 2.61
N GLY A 158 11.69 -19.01 1.96
CA GLY A 158 11.98 -19.33 0.57
C GLY A 158 12.47 -20.77 0.41
N LYS A 159 12.27 -21.36 -0.78
CA LYS A 159 12.58 -22.77 -1.09
C LYS A 159 13.99 -23.26 -0.73
N ASN A 160 14.97 -22.36 -0.65
CA ASN A 160 16.38 -22.66 -0.37
C ASN A 160 16.84 -22.19 1.04
N ALA A 161 15.91 -21.86 1.95
CA ALA A 161 16.27 -21.44 3.31
C ALA A 161 17.17 -22.50 3.98
N PHE A 162 18.28 -22.07 4.58
CA PHE A 162 19.28 -22.96 5.22
C PHE A 162 19.77 -24.14 4.34
N SER A 163 19.74 -24.00 3.02
CA SER A 163 20.25 -25.03 2.10
C SER A 163 21.76 -25.21 2.19
N ASN A 164 22.22 -26.47 2.15
CA ASN A 164 23.63 -26.85 2.07
C ASN A 164 24.20 -26.79 0.63
N GLY A 165 23.38 -26.40 -0.35
CA GLY A 165 23.75 -26.31 -1.77
C GLY A 165 23.29 -27.49 -2.64
N ASN A 166 22.87 -28.61 -2.05
CA ASN A 166 22.43 -29.80 -2.79
C ASN A 166 21.02 -29.68 -3.39
N GLY A 167 20.26 -28.64 -3.01
CA GLY A 167 18.95 -28.33 -3.58
C GLY A 167 18.06 -27.52 -2.65
N SER A 168 16.78 -27.45 -2.98
CA SER A 168 15.76 -26.80 -2.13
C SER A 168 15.48 -27.62 -0.88
N THR A 169 15.33 -26.94 0.26
CA THR A 169 14.98 -27.49 1.57
C THR A 169 13.47 -27.58 1.78
N ILE A 170 12.69 -26.76 1.06
CA ILE A 170 11.22 -26.78 1.07
C ILE A 170 10.70 -27.05 -0.33
N ILE A 171 10.01 -28.18 -0.50
CA ILE A 171 9.35 -28.57 -1.74
C ILE A 171 7.85 -28.40 -1.56
N THR A 172 7.20 -27.55 -2.37
CA THR A 172 5.74 -27.38 -2.35
C THR A 172 5.07 -28.56 -3.04
N LYS A 173 4.01 -29.13 -2.45
CA LYS A 173 3.25 -30.24 -3.09
C LYS A 173 2.51 -29.80 -4.35
N ARG A 174 2.22 -28.50 -4.46
CA ARG A 174 1.67 -27.82 -5.63
C ARG A 174 2.79 -27.07 -6.35
N PRO A 175 3.36 -27.60 -7.46
CA PRO A 175 4.57 -27.05 -8.08
C PRO A 175 4.47 -25.58 -8.51
N GLU A 176 3.26 -25.10 -8.80
CA GLU A 176 2.98 -23.71 -9.14
C GLU A 176 3.36 -22.70 -8.04
N PHE A 177 3.47 -23.14 -6.77
CA PHE A 177 3.89 -22.29 -5.65
C PHE A 177 5.39 -22.39 -5.31
N GLN A 178 6.16 -23.23 -6.03
CA GLN A 178 7.54 -23.53 -5.67
C GLN A 178 8.47 -22.29 -5.72
N ASP A 179 8.18 -21.35 -6.62
CA ASP A 179 8.87 -20.06 -6.78
C ASP A 179 8.06 -18.87 -6.20
N VAL A 180 6.93 -19.14 -5.55
CA VAL A 180 6.10 -18.14 -4.84
C VAL A 180 6.52 -18.02 -3.37
N ILE A 181 6.83 -19.15 -2.73
CA ILE A 181 7.17 -19.19 -1.31
C ILE A 181 8.40 -18.35 -0.97
N GLY A 182 8.31 -17.59 0.13
CA GLY A 182 9.39 -16.70 0.57
C GLY A 182 9.41 -15.33 -0.09
N GLN A 183 8.28 -14.87 -0.65
CA GLN A 183 8.12 -13.49 -1.12
C GLN A 183 8.49 -12.47 -0.02
N ARG A 184 9.06 -11.33 -0.42
CA ARG A 184 9.45 -10.21 0.48
C ARG A 184 9.01 -8.87 -0.09
N LEU A 185 7.74 -8.78 -0.47
CA LEU A 185 7.08 -7.60 -1.01
C LEU A 185 6.20 -6.90 0.04
N ASP A 186 5.36 -7.67 0.74
CA ASP A 186 4.38 -7.15 1.71
C ASP A 186 3.74 -8.29 2.54
N LEU A 187 2.90 -7.93 3.53
CA LEU A 187 1.93 -8.84 4.15
C LEU A 187 0.93 -9.36 3.10
N SER A 188 0.62 -10.66 3.15
CA SER A 188 -0.43 -11.28 2.35
C SER A 188 -1.84 -10.95 2.86
N GLU A 189 -2.87 -11.37 2.12
CA GLU A 189 -4.26 -11.28 2.58
C GLU A 189 -4.50 -12.13 3.84
N TYR A 190 -3.96 -13.36 3.88
CA TYR A 190 -4.12 -14.25 5.04
C TYR A 190 -3.30 -13.78 6.25
N ASP A 191 -2.09 -13.24 6.08
CA ASP A 191 -1.33 -12.58 7.16
C ASP A 191 -2.22 -11.53 7.87
N VAL A 192 -2.91 -10.69 7.08
CA VAL A 192 -3.79 -9.62 7.58
C VAL A 192 -5.06 -10.18 8.25
N ILE A 193 -5.69 -11.20 7.65
CA ILE A 193 -6.89 -11.86 8.20
C ILE A 193 -6.55 -12.51 9.55
N GLU A 194 -5.45 -13.23 9.65
CA GLU A 194 -5.03 -13.89 10.89
C GLU A 194 -4.70 -12.86 11.97
N LEU A 195 -3.98 -11.79 11.65
CA LEU A 195 -3.65 -10.71 12.58
C LEU A 195 -4.90 -10.04 13.16
N ASN A 196 -5.86 -9.69 12.31
CA ASN A 196 -7.12 -9.08 12.72
C ASN A 196 -7.98 -10.03 13.58
N LYS A 197 -8.04 -11.34 13.25
CA LYS A 197 -8.69 -12.37 14.08
C LYS A 197 -7.97 -12.55 15.43
N LEU A 198 -6.64 -12.62 15.43
CA LEU A 198 -5.81 -12.83 16.63
C LEU A 198 -5.97 -11.70 17.66
N TYR A 199 -6.14 -10.46 17.17
CA TYR A 199 -6.39 -9.26 17.97
C TYR A 199 -7.88 -8.88 18.10
N LYS A 200 -8.78 -9.68 17.54
CA LYS A 200 -10.26 -9.56 17.63
C LYS A 200 -10.79 -8.19 17.19
N ARG A 201 -10.24 -7.64 16.12
CA ARG A 201 -10.62 -6.32 15.57
C ARG A 201 -10.57 -6.36 14.04
N ASN A 202 -11.67 -5.92 13.41
CA ASN A 202 -11.84 -5.98 11.95
C ASN A 202 -11.77 -4.59 11.28
N SER A 203 -11.25 -3.58 11.97
CA SER A 203 -11.15 -2.20 11.47
C SER A 203 -9.70 -1.80 11.25
N SER A 204 -9.39 -1.33 10.04
CA SER A 204 -8.14 -0.64 9.74
C SER A 204 -8.10 0.77 10.36
N ILE A 205 -6.89 1.26 10.64
CA ILE A 205 -6.63 2.55 11.28
C ILE A 205 -6.65 3.69 10.25
N SER A 206 -6.02 3.50 9.08
CA SER A 206 -5.92 4.53 8.04
C SER A 206 -6.76 4.25 6.79
N PHE A 207 -7.37 3.09 6.62
CA PHE A 207 -8.33 2.88 5.52
C PHE A 207 -9.65 3.62 5.79
N LEU A 208 -10.16 4.33 4.77
CA LEU A 208 -11.44 5.02 4.83
C LEU A 208 -12.48 4.36 3.93
N ASP A 209 -12.17 4.13 2.64
CA ASP A 209 -13.11 3.51 1.72
C ASP A 209 -12.46 2.89 0.46
N HIS A 210 -13.19 1.96 -0.17
CA HIS A 210 -12.88 1.37 -1.48
C HIS A 210 -14.18 1.20 -2.30
N CYS A 211 -14.11 1.40 -3.61
CA CYS A 211 -15.18 1.06 -4.53
C CYS A 211 -14.66 0.64 -5.92
N SER A 212 -14.89 -0.62 -6.28
CA SER A 212 -14.77 -1.20 -7.63
C SER A 212 -16.11 -1.24 -8.40
N PHE A 213 -17.19 -0.69 -7.84
CA PHE A 213 -18.54 -0.71 -8.42
C PHE A 213 -19.14 -2.09 -8.77
N ASP A 214 -18.51 -3.21 -8.37
CA ASP A 214 -19.00 -4.58 -8.52
C ASP A 214 -20.31 -4.85 -7.75
N ASP A 215 -20.57 -4.10 -6.68
CA ASP A 215 -21.79 -4.19 -5.87
C ASP A 215 -22.88 -3.21 -6.36
N GLU A 216 -24.14 -3.65 -6.39
CA GLU A 216 -25.28 -2.84 -6.85
C GLU A 216 -25.58 -1.61 -5.97
N SER A 217 -25.14 -1.62 -4.70
CA SER A 217 -25.24 -0.46 -3.80
C SER A 217 -24.29 0.69 -4.15
N LEU A 218 -23.43 0.52 -5.17
CA LEU A 218 -22.40 1.49 -5.57
C LEU A 218 -21.53 1.94 -4.38
N CYS A 219 -21.26 1.05 -3.43
CA CYS A 219 -20.49 1.34 -2.22
C CYS A 219 -21.09 2.46 -1.34
N GLN A 220 -22.40 2.70 -1.47
CA GLN A 220 -23.15 3.81 -0.87
C GLN A 220 -22.79 5.19 -1.45
N MET A 221 -22.25 5.25 -2.67
CA MET A 221 -22.10 6.50 -3.42
C MET A 221 -23.45 6.99 -3.94
N SER A 222 -23.72 8.29 -3.84
CA SER A 222 -24.93 8.91 -4.39
C SER A 222 -24.66 9.52 -5.77
N VAL A 223 -25.39 9.04 -6.77
CA VAL A 223 -25.38 9.62 -8.13
C VAL A 223 -26.44 10.72 -8.19
N CYS A 224 -25.99 11.96 -8.39
CA CYS A 224 -26.87 13.11 -8.55
C CYS A 224 -27.26 13.25 -10.03
N SER A 225 -28.28 12.50 -10.45
CA SER A 225 -28.76 12.46 -11.84
C SER A 225 -30.22 12.91 -11.98
N ALA A 226 -30.46 13.94 -12.80
CA ALA A 226 -31.78 14.25 -13.30
C ALA A 226 -32.13 13.28 -14.44
N GLY A 227 -32.61 12.07 -14.12
CA GLY A 227 -32.92 11.00 -15.09
C GLY A 227 -31.68 10.30 -15.65
N ASP A 228 -31.80 9.66 -16.82
CA ASP A 228 -30.74 8.87 -17.49
C ASP A 228 -29.48 9.69 -17.89
N TYR A 229 -29.46 10.97 -17.57
CA TYR A 229 -28.48 11.97 -18.00
C TYR A 229 -27.25 12.08 -17.10
N GLY A 230 -27.10 11.27 -16.04
CA GLY A 230 -25.96 11.32 -15.11
C GLY A 230 -24.86 10.27 -15.34
N TRP A 231 -24.09 9.98 -14.29
CA TRP A 231 -23.17 8.84 -14.25
C TRP A 231 -23.97 7.53 -14.26
N GLN A 232 -23.57 6.57 -15.10
CA GLN A 232 -24.22 5.27 -15.25
C GLN A 232 -23.25 4.14 -14.89
N ARG A 233 -23.76 3.08 -14.26
CA ARG A 233 -23.00 1.87 -13.96
C ARG A 233 -22.97 0.96 -15.18
N MET A 234 -21.80 0.81 -15.81
CA MET A 234 -21.65 0.18 -17.13
C MET A 234 -20.71 -1.04 -17.07
N LYS A 235 -20.99 -2.03 -17.93
CA LYS A 235 -20.10 -3.18 -18.20
C LYS A 235 -19.14 -2.91 -19.36
N SER A 236 -19.59 -2.06 -20.28
CA SER A 236 -18.94 -1.71 -21.55
C SER A 236 -19.63 -0.47 -22.12
N VAL A 237 -18.94 0.34 -22.92
CA VAL A 237 -19.53 1.50 -23.62
C VAL A 237 -19.49 1.26 -25.13
N SER A 238 -20.61 1.44 -25.83
CA SER A 238 -20.66 1.26 -27.28
C SER A 238 -19.70 2.23 -27.99
N GLY A 239 -19.00 1.77 -29.03
CA GLY A 239 -18.02 2.58 -29.77
C GLY A 239 -16.68 2.83 -29.06
N ILE A 240 -16.52 2.43 -27.80
CA ILE A 240 -15.31 2.67 -27.00
C ILE A 240 -14.82 1.33 -26.44
N ASN A 241 -13.56 0.98 -26.73
CA ASN A 241 -12.98 -0.25 -26.20
C ASN A 241 -12.52 -0.08 -24.74
N VAL A 242 -13.50 0.11 -23.84
CA VAL A 242 -13.30 0.23 -22.39
C VAL A 242 -14.09 -0.88 -21.68
N THR A 243 -13.36 -1.67 -20.90
CA THR A 243 -13.87 -2.60 -19.88
C THR A 243 -13.54 -2.04 -18.51
N ASP A 244 -14.12 -2.63 -17.47
CA ASP A 244 -13.67 -2.44 -16.08
C ASP A 244 -12.16 -2.66 -15.92
N HIS A 245 -11.59 -1.99 -14.91
CA HIS A 245 -10.19 -2.05 -14.56
C HIS A 245 -9.89 -3.16 -13.54
N THR A 246 -10.80 -3.41 -12.58
CA THR A 246 -10.60 -4.33 -11.46
C THR A 246 -10.22 -5.75 -11.92
N TYR A 247 -10.74 -6.21 -13.06
CA TYR A 247 -10.44 -7.54 -13.63
C TYR A 247 -9.72 -7.48 -14.98
N LEU A 248 -9.13 -6.34 -15.35
CA LEU A 248 -8.41 -6.16 -16.61
C LEU A 248 -7.30 -7.22 -16.79
N GLY A 249 -7.41 -8.02 -17.84
CA GLY A 249 -6.44 -9.08 -18.17
C GLY A 249 -6.55 -10.37 -17.34
N LYS A 250 -7.59 -10.55 -16.53
CA LYS A 250 -7.88 -11.80 -15.80
C LYS A 250 -8.91 -12.66 -16.55
N GLU A 251 -8.88 -13.97 -16.34
CA GLU A 251 -9.98 -14.85 -16.78
C GLU A 251 -11.24 -14.52 -15.97
N GLN A 252 -12.31 -14.07 -16.65
CA GLN A 252 -13.55 -13.65 -16.00
C GLN A 252 -14.45 -14.85 -15.66
N ASN A 253 -14.64 -15.10 -14.36
CA ASN A 253 -15.70 -15.96 -13.85
C ASN A 253 -16.97 -15.18 -13.46
N GLY A 254 -17.01 -13.86 -13.70
CA GLY A 254 -18.08 -12.96 -13.28
C GLY A 254 -18.15 -11.70 -14.14
N VAL A 255 -19.11 -10.83 -13.83
CA VAL A 255 -19.33 -9.58 -14.56
C VAL A 255 -18.97 -8.41 -13.68
N SER A 256 -17.98 -7.63 -14.11
CA SER A 256 -17.52 -6.41 -13.43
C SER A 256 -18.07 -5.13 -14.08
N PHE A 257 -17.95 -4.02 -13.37
CA PHE A 257 -18.64 -2.78 -13.70
C PHE A 257 -17.80 -1.55 -13.32
N PHE A 258 -17.95 -0.47 -14.08
CA PHE A 258 -17.35 0.84 -13.80
C PHE A 258 -18.42 1.94 -13.92
N MET A 259 -18.15 3.12 -13.37
CA MET A 259 -19.02 4.28 -13.60
C MET A 259 -18.60 5.01 -14.87
N HIS A 260 -19.55 5.37 -15.73
CA HIS A 260 -19.33 6.12 -16.96
C HIS A 260 -20.28 7.30 -17.09
N PHE A 261 -19.76 8.44 -17.54
CA PHE A 261 -20.55 9.58 -17.99
C PHE A 261 -20.18 9.93 -19.43
N SER A 262 -21.14 9.79 -20.34
CA SER A 262 -20.98 10.18 -21.74
C SER A 262 -21.16 11.69 -21.91
N THR A 263 -20.16 12.34 -22.48
CA THR A 263 -20.16 13.74 -22.95
C THR A 263 -20.57 13.86 -24.41
N GLU A 264 -20.78 12.76 -25.14
CA GLU A 264 -21.30 12.77 -26.51
C GLU A 264 -22.74 13.32 -26.57
N GLY A 265 -23.04 14.13 -27.59
CA GLY A 265 -24.37 14.73 -27.80
C GLY A 265 -24.78 15.80 -26.77
N ARG A 266 -23.87 16.23 -25.89
CA ARG A 266 -24.17 17.16 -24.78
C ARG A 266 -23.78 18.62 -25.06
N ASN A 267 -24.42 19.54 -24.34
CA ASN A 267 -24.15 20.97 -24.43
C ASN A 267 -22.92 21.35 -23.60
N GLU A 268 -22.17 22.34 -24.05
CA GLU A 268 -21.06 22.89 -23.26
C GLU A 268 -21.57 23.36 -21.88
N GLY A 269 -20.88 22.92 -20.83
CA GLY A 269 -21.23 23.23 -19.45
C GLY A 269 -22.08 22.17 -18.75
N ASP A 270 -22.70 21.22 -19.46
CA ASP A 270 -23.44 20.09 -18.86
C ASP A 270 -22.54 19.32 -17.88
N THR A 271 -23.05 18.99 -16.70
CA THR A 271 -22.33 18.25 -15.66
C THR A 271 -23.05 16.97 -15.22
N ALA A 272 -22.27 16.03 -14.71
CA ALA A 272 -22.77 14.90 -13.92
C ALA A 272 -21.92 14.69 -12.69
N ILE A 273 -22.58 14.41 -11.57
CA ILE A 273 -21.96 14.34 -10.24
C ILE A 273 -22.21 12.96 -9.62
N ILE A 274 -21.16 12.35 -9.08
CA ILE A 274 -21.24 11.22 -8.16
C ILE A 274 -20.46 11.56 -6.89
N GLU A 275 -21.08 11.29 -5.74
CA GLU A 275 -20.57 11.68 -4.42
C GLU A 275 -20.32 10.42 -3.58
N SER A 276 -19.21 10.38 -2.84
CA SER A 276 -18.94 9.29 -1.90
C SER A 276 -19.95 9.28 -0.74
N LYS A 277 -20.01 8.19 0.02
CA LYS A 277 -20.56 8.27 1.38
C LYS A 277 -19.76 9.26 2.24
N THR A 278 -20.35 9.71 3.34
CA THR A 278 -19.66 10.58 4.31
C THR A 278 -18.57 9.81 5.04
N MET A 279 -17.39 10.43 5.16
CA MET A 279 -16.21 9.85 5.82
C MET A 279 -15.69 10.82 6.88
N THR A 280 -15.23 10.29 8.02
CA THR A 280 -14.62 11.10 9.09
C THR A 280 -13.16 10.67 9.27
N PRO A 281 -12.18 11.58 9.11
CA PRO A 281 -10.79 11.33 9.45
C PRO A 281 -10.65 10.91 10.92
N LYS A 282 -9.92 9.82 11.17
CA LYS A 282 -9.68 9.25 12.50
C LYS A 282 -8.29 9.59 13.03
N ARG A 283 -7.34 9.93 12.16
CA ARG A 283 -5.95 10.19 12.55
C ARG A 283 -5.73 11.64 12.96
N ASP A 284 -4.82 11.85 13.89
CA ASP A 284 -4.34 13.19 14.24
C ASP A 284 -3.59 13.84 13.08
N CYS A 285 -2.86 13.04 12.30
CA CYS A 285 -2.17 13.53 11.12
C CYS A 285 -3.15 13.74 9.96
N LYS A 286 -3.31 15.00 9.55
CA LYS A 286 -4.31 15.43 8.57
C LYS A 286 -3.76 15.30 7.14
N VAL A 287 -3.58 14.05 6.72
CA VAL A 287 -3.34 13.68 5.32
C VAL A 287 -4.30 12.59 4.92
N GLN A 288 -4.81 12.68 3.71
CA GLN A 288 -5.46 11.56 3.05
C GLN A 288 -4.97 11.48 1.60
N CYS A 289 -4.93 10.27 1.06
CA CYS A 289 -4.74 10.05 -0.36
C CYS A 289 -6.00 9.43 -0.93
N LEU A 290 -6.66 10.19 -1.81
CA LEU A 290 -7.62 9.65 -2.74
C LEU A 290 -6.85 9.14 -3.96
N GLN A 291 -7.13 7.90 -4.37
CA GLN A 291 -6.66 7.33 -5.63
C GLN A 291 -7.84 6.73 -6.39
N PHE A 292 -7.77 6.75 -7.71
CA PHE A 292 -8.77 6.15 -8.60
C PHE A 292 -8.18 5.94 -9.99
N TYR A 293 -8.74 5.02 -10.74
CA TYR A 293 -8.47 4.89 -12.17
C TYR A 293 -9.50 5.69 -12.96
N TYR A 294 -9.05 6.36 -14.02
CA TYR A 294 -9.91 7.01 -14.99
C TYR A 294 -9.56 6.62 -16.43
N TYR A 295 -10.56 6.71 -17.30
CA TYR A 295 -10.42 6.59 -18.75
C TYR A 295 -11.09 7.81 -19.39
N HIS A 296 -10.44 8.46 -20.37
CA HIS A 296 -10.98 9.67 -21.01
C HIS A 296 -11.11 9.55 -22.55
N SER A 297 -12.33 9.26 -23.01
CA SER A 297 -12.75 9.15 -24.42
C SER A 297 -13.52 10.37 -24.96
N GLY A 298 -13.69 11.41 -24.15
CA GLY A 298 -14.35 12.66 -24.50
C GLY A 298 -13.51 13.56 -25.42
N HIS A 299 -13.85 14.85 -25.46
CA HIS A 299 -13.02 15.87 -26.09
C HIS A 299 -11.95 16.38 -25.10
N GLU A 300 -10.80 16.85 -25.58
CA GLU A 300 -9.73 17.39 -24.70
C GLU A 300 -10.13 18.60 -23.84
N SER A 301 -11.27 19.23 -24.16
CA SER A 301 -11.87 20.32 -23.37
C SER A 301 -12.78 19.84 -22.24
N ASP A 302 -13.18 18.57 -22.25
CA ASP A 302 -14.00 17.99 -21.19
C ASP A 302 -13.16 17.87 -19.91
N GLN A 303 -13.79 18.07 -18.75
CA GLN A 303 -13.08 18.16 -17.46
C GLN A 303 -13.65 17.16 -16.45
N LEU A 304 -12.76 16.56 -15.67
CA LEU A 304 -13.14 15.93 -14.40
C LEU A 304 -12.60 16.79 -13.25
N ASN A 305 -13.52 17.32 -12.45
CA ASN A 305 -13.20 18.05 -11.25
C ASN A 305 -13.39 17.15 -10.04
N ILE A 306 -12.39 17.15 -9.14
CA ILE A 306 -12.48 16.47 -7.86
C ILE A 306 -12.71 17.53 -6.81
N TRP A 307 -13.87 17.47 -6.16
CA TRP A 307 -14.23 18.38 -5.10
C TRP A 307 -14.28 17.66 -3.76
N ILE A 308 -13.89 18.36 -2.70
CA ILE A 308 -14.12 17.92 -1.32
C ILE A 308 -15.20 18.82 -0.72
N ARG A 309 -16.31 18.21 -0.30
CA ARG A 309 -17.35 18.87 0.52
C ARG A 309 -17.04 18.56 1.99
N GLU A 310 -16.47 19.51 2.72
CA GLU A 310 -16.20 19.37 4.16
C GLU A 310 -17.38 19.97 4.97
N TYR A 311 -17.95 19.16 5.86
CA TYR A 311 -19.09 19.53 6.69
C TYR A 311 -18.63 20.25 7.97
N GLN A 312 -19.14 21.46 8.19
CA GLN A 312 -18.92 22.18 9.44
C GLN A 312 -19.96 21.81 10.50
N LYS A 313 -19.49 21.44 11.70
CA LYS A 313 -20.35 21.40 12.90
C LYS A 313 -20.64 22.84 13.35
N GLN A 314 -21.73 23.40 12.87
CA GLN A 314 -22.52 24.37 13.61
C GLN A 314 -23.96 23.83 13.72
N THR A 315 -24.81 24.49 14.51
CA THR A 315 -26.14 23.97 14.91
C THR A 315 -27.05 23.68 13.73
N ALA A 316 -28.13 22.91 13.97
CA ALA A 316 -28.99 22.25 12.97
C ALA A 316 -29.71 23.15 11.93
N GLU A 317 -29.39 24.44 11.88
CA GLU A 317 -30.01 25.45 11.02
C GLU A 317 -29.01 26.10 10.03
N GLU A 318 -27.69 25.94 10.21
CA GLU A 318 -26.67 26.45 9.25
C GLU A 318 -25.52 25.45 9.01
N LEU A 319 -25.74 24.51 8.08
CA LEU A 319 -24.65 23.76 7.45
C LEU A 319 -23.96 24.65 6.40
N SER A 320 -22.76 25.15 6.71
CA SER A 320 -21.88 25.76 5.72
C SER A 320 -20.96 24.71 5.11
N ASP A 321 -21.07 24.48 3.81
CA ASP A 321 -20.18 23.59 3.06
C ASP A 321 -18.91 24.33 2.63
N LEU A 322 -17.73 23.80 2.97
CA LEU A 322 -16.48 24.22 2.32
C LEU A 322 -16.21 23.30 1.12
N TRP A 323 -16.18 23.89 -0.08
CA TRP A 323 -15.85 23.20 -1.33
C TRP A 323 -14.40 23.47 -1.75
N ILE A 324 -13.53 22.46 -1.62
CA ILE A 324 -12.13 22.54 -2.07
C ILE A 324 -12.03 21.88 -3.46
N ARG A 325 -11.68 22.67 -4.48
CA ARG A 325 -11.44 22.15 -5.85
C ARG A 325 -10.00 21.62 -5.97
N SER A 326 -9.86 20.35 -6.31
CA SER A 326 -8.69 19.85 -7.03
C SER A 326 -9.07 19.70 -8.51
N GLN A 327 -8.55 20.60 -9.35
CA GLN A 327 -8.69 20.42 -10.79
C GLN A 327 -7.66 19.40 -11.26
N ALA A 328 -8.14 18.23 -11.67
CA ALA A 328 -7.30 17.23 -12.29
C ALA A 328 -7.15 17.57 -13.78
N SER A 329 -5.94 17.98 -14.20
CA SER A 329 -5.63 18.16 -15.63
C SER A 329 -5.54 16.80 -16.31
N LEU A 330 -6.70 16.24 -16.66
CA LEU A 330 -6.83 14.91 -17.25
C LEU A 330 -6.58 14.97 -18.76
N PHE A 331 -5.45 14.43 -19.18
CA PHE A 331 -5.11 14.30 -20.60
C PHE A 331 -5.95 13.20 -21.25
N LEU A 332 -6.42 13.44 -22.48
CA LEU A 332 -7.06 12.45 -23.34
C LEU A 332 -6.25 11.14 -23.37
N ASN A 333 -6.91 10.01 -23.12
CA ASN A 333 -6.24 8.71 -23.12
C ASN A 333 -7.19 7.57 -23.49
N ASN A 334 -6.67 6.61 -24.25
CA ASN A 334 -7.36 5.38 -24.62
C ASN A 334 -6.94 4.19 -23.71
N TYR A 335 -6.64 4.47 -22.44
CA TYR A 335 -6.18 3.47 -21.48
C TYR A 335 -6.46 3.95 -20.05
N TRP A 336 -6.73 3.02 -19.13
CA TRP A 336 -6.91 3.32 -17.72
C TRP A 336 -5.66 3.95 -17.10
N LYS A 337 -5.84 5.08 -16.42
CA LYS A 337 -4.77 5.84 -15.78
C LYS A 337 -5.07 6.08 -14.32
N LEU A 338 -4.15 5.64 -13.46
CA LEU A 338 -4.17 5.92 -12.03
C LEU A 338 -3.97 7.42 -11.79
N HIS A 339 -4.82 8.01 -10.97
CA HIS A 339 -4.67 9.37 -10.46
C HIS A 339 -4.61 9.35 -8.93
N HIS A 340 -3.85 10.29 -8.37
CA HIS A 340 -3.70 10.50 -6.94
C HIS A 340 -4.03 11.96 -6.62
N VAL A 341 -4.88 12.18 -5.62
CA VAL A 341 -5.23 13.51 -5.12
C VAL A 341 -4.87 13.58 -3.63
N PRO A 342 -3.82 14.34 -3.26
CA PRO A 342 -3.47 14.54 -1.87
C PRO A 342 -4.48 15.50 -1.21
N LEU A 343 -5.02 15.08 -0.06
CA LEU A 343 -6.01 15.81 0.71
C LEU A 343 -5.47 16.10 2.13
N ASN A 344 -6.04 17.12 2.76
CA ASN A 344 -5.77 17.52 4.15
C ASN A 344 -7.10 17.97 4.75
N VAL A 345 -8.00 17.01 4.95
CA VAL A 345 -9.35 17.22 5.49
C VAL A 345 -9.34 16.91 6.99
N ILE A 346 -10.10 17.68 7.77
CA ILE A 346 -10.05 17.63 9.24
C ILE A 346 -11.38 17.17 9.82
N LYS A 347 -12.50 17.58 9.21
CA LYS A 347 -13.86 17.24 9.62
C LYS A 347 -14.43 16.11 8.75
N THR A 348 -15.68 15.71 9.01
CA THR A 348 -16.43 14.80 8.15
C THR A 348 -16.59 15.41 6.75
N PHE A 349 -16.42 14.60 5.71
CA PHE A 349 -16.43 15.07 4.32
C PHE A 349 -16.98 14.04 3.33
N GLN A 350 -17.24 14.48 2.11
CA GLN A 350 -17.41 13.63 0.93
C GLN A 350 -16.39 14.01 -0.15
N VAL A 351 -16.02 13.02 -0.97
CA VAL A 351 -15.38 13.22 -2.26
C VAL A 351 -16.47 13.31 -3.32
N VAL A 352 -16.42 14.32 -4.16
CA VAL A 352 -17.42 14.60 -5.20
C VAL A 352 -16.69 14.64 -6.55
N PHE A 353 -17.06 13.72 -7.45
CA PHE A 353 -16.54 13.63 -8.80
C PHE A 353 -17.52 14.29 -9.76
N GLU A 354 -17.15 15.44 -10.30
CA GLU A 354 -17.93 16.19 -11.28
C GLU A 354 -17.26 16.03 -12.66
N ALA A 355 -17.91 15.33 -13.58
CA ALA A 355 -17.56 15.41 -14.99
C ALA A 355 -18.32 16.57 -15.66
N ARG A 356 -17.64 17.33 -16.51
CA ARG A 356 -18.18 18.51 -17.19
C ARG A 356 -17.84 18.51 -18.68
N LYS A 357 -18.85 18.69 -19.53
CA LYS A 357 -18.74 18.86 -20.97
C LYS A 357 -18.07 20.20 -21.32
N GLY A 358 -17.02 20.17 -22.14
CA GLY A 358 -16.38 21.37 -22.69
C GLY A 358 -16.95 21.78 -24.06
N ALA A 359 -16.33 22.78 -24.69
CA ALA A 359 -16.77 23.34 -25.97
C ALA A 359 -16.68 22.37 -27.17
N GLY A 360 -15.66 21.53 -27.24
CA GLY A 360 -15.41 20.68 -28.42
C GLY A 360 -16.29 19.44 -28.48
N ASN A 361 -16.46 18.86 -29.68
CA ASN A 361 -17.36 17.73 -29.88
C ASN A 361 -16.75 16.41 -29.37
N SER A 362 -17.51 15.70 -28.53
CA SER A 362 -17.06 14.48 -27.83
C SER A 362 -17.67 13.23 -28.45
N ARG A 363 -16.95 12.10 -28.42
CA ARG A 363 -17.37 10.78 -28.97
C ARG A 363 -17.36 9.68 -27.89
N GLY A 364 -17.66 10.07 -26.65
CA GLY A 364 -17.41 9.26 -25.48
C GLY A 364 -17.57 10.11 -24.22
N GLY A 365 -16.68 9.95 -23.24
CA GLY A 365 -16.69 10.76 -22.02
C GLY A 365 -15.68 10.27 -20.99
N PHE A 366 -16.09 10.24 -19.71
CA PHE A 366 -15.24 9.79 -18.60
C PHE A 366 -15.73 8.46 -18.04
N SER A 367 -14.80 7.53 -17.78
CA SER A 367 -15.05 6.39 -16.90
C SER A 367 -14.20 6.49 -15.63
N LEU A 368 -14.75 5.99 -14.51
CA LEU A 368 -14.11 5.93 -13.20
C LEU A 368 -14.22 4.53 -12.62
N ASP A 369 -13.15 4.08 -11.98
CA ASP A 369 -13.04 2.75 -11.40
C ASP A 369 -11.99 2.68 -10.27
N ASP A 370 -12.00 1.59 -9.49
CA ASP A 370 -11.04 1.27 -8.43
C ASP A 370 -10.73 2.44 -7.49
N ILE A 371 -11.78 3.15 -7.05
CA ILE A 371 -11.65 4.27 -6.11
C ILE A 371 -11.17 3.71 -4.77
N ASN A 372 -10.12 4.30 -4.21
CA ASN A 372 -9.64 4.00 -2.86
C ASN A 372 -9.30 5.30 -2.14
N ILE A 373 -9.60 5.38 -0.85
CA ILE A 373 -9.24 6.51 -0.01
C ILE A 373 -8.75 6.05 1.35
N SER A 374 -7.63 6.63 1.77
CA SER A 374 -6.97 6.30 3.04
C SER A 374 -6.28 7.53 3.64
N GLU A 375 -6.17 7.57 4.96
CA GLU A 375 -5.42 8.56 5.73
C GLU A 375 -3.91 8.30 5.64
N THR A 376 -3.37 8.37 4.43
CA THR A 376 -1.96 8.15 4.07
C THR A 376 -1.47 9.23 3.11
N GLU A 377 -0.15 9.37 2.93
CA GLU A 377 0.42 10.27 1.92
C GLU A 377 0.30 9.68 0.51
N CYS A 378 0.01 10.53 -0.49
CA CYS A 378 0.03 10.09 -1.89
C CYS A 378 1.45 9.88 -2.43
N PRO A 379 1.70 8.80 -3.20
CA PRO A 379 2.99 8.54 -3.81
C PRO A 379 3.22 9.37 -5.08
N HIS A 380 4.49 9.63 -5.39
CA HIS A 380 4.88 10.01 -6.75
C HIS A 380 4.68 8.82 -7.69
N THR A 381 4.06 9.05 -8.85
CA THR A 381 3.73 7.99 -9.82
C THR A 381 4.56 8.11 -11.09
N TRP A 382 5.24 7.03 -11.48
CA TRP A 382 5.83 6.85 -12.80
C TRP A 382 5.10 5.71 -13.52
N GLN A 383 4.20 6.04 -14.45
CA GLN A 383 3.50 5.04 -15.25
C GLN A 383 4.36 4.62 -16.44
N ILE A 384 4.67 3.33 -16.54
CA ILE A 384 5.38 2.72 -17.68
C ILE A 384 4.36 1.90 -18.48
N ARG A 385 4.14 2.28 -19.74
CA ARG A 385 3.24 1.56 -20.66
C ARG A 385 4.02 0.51 -21.46
N ASP A 386 3.29 -0.46 -22.01
CA ASP A 386 3.83 -1.58 -22.80
C ASP A 386 4.97 -2.35 -22.08
N PHE A 387 4.92 -2.40 -20.75
CA PHE A 387 6.04 -2.88 -19.92
C PHE A 387 6.51 -4.28 -20.29
N GLU A 388 5.60 -5.20 -20.60
CA GLU A 388 5.94 -6.55 -21.02
C GLU A 388 6.67 -6.57 -22.37
N LYS A 389 6.25 -5.74 -23.34
CA LYS A 389 6.94 -5.57 -24.62
C LYS A 389 8.34 -4.98 -24.43
N ILE A 390 8.50 -4.04 -23.50
CA ILE A 390 9.83 -3.49 -23.15
C ILE A 390 10.70 -4.60 -22.56
N LEU A 391 10.23 -5.28 -21.51
CA LEU A 391 10.92 -6.38 -20.83
C LEU A 391 11.29 -7.51 -21.80
N ASN A 392 10.37 -7.90 -22.69
CA ASN A 392 10.59 -8.96 -23.67
C ASN A 392 11.68 -8.61 -24.68
N ASN A 393 11.83 -7.34 -25.04
CA ASN A 393 12.88 -6.82 -25.92
C ASN A 393 14.19 -6.45 -25.17
N SER A 394 14.24 -6.53 -23.83
CA SER A 394 15.42 -6.19 -23.03
C SER A 394 16.50 -7.29 -23.06
N VAL A 395 17.31 -7.30 -24.11
CA VAL A 395 18.37 -8.32 -24.31
C VAL A 395 19.55 -8.15 -23.34
N SER A 396 19.98 -6.91 -23.09
CA SER A 396 21.24 -6.58 -22.39
C SER A 396 21.12 -5.28 -21.58
N ALA A 397 20.31 -5.27 -20.52
CA ALA A 397 20.04 -4.10 -19.66
C ALA A 397 19.40 -2.91 -20.38
N THR A 398 18.08 -2.97 -20.64
CA THR A 398 17.35 -1.76 -21.01
C THR A 398 17.26 -0.84 -19.81
N LEU A 399 17.82 0.36 -19.93
CA LEU A 399 17.71 1.42 -18.93
C LEU A 399 16.61 2.41 -19.34
N MET A 400 15.67 2.64 -18.44
CA MET A 400 14.61 3.65 -18.56
C MET A 400 14.76 4.70 -17.47
N PHE A 401 14.27 5.91 -17.74
CA PHE A 401 14.22 6.99 -16.77
C PHE A 401 12.80 7.57 -16.65
N SER A 402 12.44 8.01 -15.45
CA SER A 402 11.19 8.72 -15.20
C SER A 402 11.21 10.16 -15.73
N LEU A 403 10.10 10.86 -15.58
CA LEU A 403 10.12 12.33 -15.59
C LEU A 403 10.93 12.87 -14.41
N LEU A 404 11.32 14.14 -14.48
CA LEU A 404 11.96 14.83 -13.36
C LEU A 404 10.90 15.16 -12.29
N TYR A 405 11.19 14.82 -11.05
CA TYR A 405 10.36 15.12 -9.88
C TYR A 405 11.10 16.07 -8.93
N TYR A 406 10.37 16.66 -7.98
CA TYR A 406 10.89 17.56 -6.95
C TYR A 406 10.51 17.05 -5.56
N SER A 407 11.41 17.15 -4.58
CA SER A 407 11.08 16.89 -3.17
C SER A 407 10.41 18.10 -2.49
N SER A 408 9.89 17.92 -1.27
CA SER A 408 9.46 19.02 -0.37
C SER A 408 10.48 20.15 -0.32
N ASP A 409 11.75 19.77 -0.23
CA ASP A 409 12.87 20.68 0.04
C ASP A 409 13.39 21.33 -1.26
N GLY A 410 12.81 20.98 -2.41
CA GLY A 410 13.15 21.51 -3.73
C GLY A 410 14.26 20.75 -4.47
N TYR A 411 14.73 19.61 -3.96
CA TYR A 411 15.70 18.78 -4.70
C TYR A 411 15.05 18.13 -5.91
N ARG A 412 15.67 18.29 -7.08
CA ARG A 412 15.24 17.64 -8.32
C ARG A 412 15.84 16.23 -8.40
N TYR A 413 15.02 15.24 -8.74
CA TYR A 413 15.44 13.84 -8.83
C TYR A 413 14.74 13.09 -9.98
N GLN A 414 15.29 11.91 -10.32
CA GLN A 414 14.76 11.03 -11.36
C GLN A 414 14.87 9.56 -10.89
N ALA A 415 13.91 8.72 -11.24
CA ALA A 415 14.03 7.27 -11.06
C ALA A 415 14.64 6.65 -12.33
N GLY A 416 15.58 5.73 -12.14
CA GLY A 416 16.14 4.87 -13.18
C GLY A 416 15.67 3.42 -12.98
N LEU A 417 15.33 2.74 -14.07
CA LEU A 417 14.89 1.35 -14.05
C LEU A 417 15.68 0.53 -15.07
N THR A 418 16.41 -0.48 -14.60
CA THR A 418 17.16 -1.41 -15.46
C THR A 418 16.44 -2.76 -15.52
N LEU A 419 16.22 -3.25 -16.74
CA LEU A 419 15.52 -4.50 -17.04
C LEU A 419 16.47 -5.55 -17.64
N TRP A 420 16.51 -6.73 -17.02
CA TRP A 420 17.32 -7.87 -17.46
C TRP A 420 16.45 -9.11 -17.68
N ARG A 421 16.46 -9.67 -18.89
CA ARG A 421 15.69 -10.90 -19.21
C ARG A 421 16.51 -12.20 -19.20
N ARG A 422 17.83 -12.13 -19.42
CA ARG A 422 18.54 -13.26 -20.08
C ARG A 422 18.77 -14.53 -19.25
N PHE A 423 18.75 -14.48 -17.90
CA PHE A 423 18.97 -15.67 -17.04
C PHE A 423 18.16 -15.71 -15.73
N SER A 424 17.49 -14.62 -15.38
CA SER A 424 16.43 -14.55 -14.35
C SER A 424 15.71 -13.23 -14.58
N SER A 425 14.41 -13.16 -14.28
CA SER A 425 13.60 -11.93 -14.41
C SER A 425 13.99 -10.92 -13.31
N ARG A 426 15.15 -10.27 -13.46
CA ARG A 426 15.65 -9.27 -12.53
C ARG A 426 15.30 -7.87 -13.00
N ILE A 427 14.41 -7.25 -12.25
CA ILE A 427 14.10 -5.83 -12.33
C ILE A 427 14.94 -5.11 -11.28
N SER A 428 15.61 -4.01 -11.65
CA SER A 428 16.42 -3.22 -10.72
C SER A 428 16.05 -1.75 -10.83
N LEU A 429 15.28 -1.27 -9.84
CA LEU A 429 14.94 0.14 -9.68
C LEU A 429 16.00 0.83 -8.83
N TYR A 430 16.44 2.01 -9.25
CA TYR A 430 17.31 2.88 -8.46
C TYR A 430 16.87 4.34 -8.59
N LEU A 431 17.05 5.12 -7.53
CA LEU A 431 16.78 6.57 -7.55
C LEU A 431 18.09 7.30 -7.82
N ALA A 432 18.13 8.06 -8.91
CA ALA A 432 19.23 8.94 -9.26
C ALA A 432 18.89 10.38 -8.85
N ALA A 433 19.39 10.79 -7.69
CA ALA A 433 19.33 12.18 -7.24
C ALA A 433 20.37 13.01 -8.00
N PHE A 434 19.99 13.53 -9.16
CA PHE A 434 20.84 14.43 -9.93
C PHE A 434 20.82 15.84 -9.34
N ILE A 435 21.73 16.09 -8.38
CA ILE A 435 22.16 17.45 -8.06
C ILE A 435 22.89 17.98 -9.30
N PHE A 436 22.16 18.64 -10.20
CA PHE A 436 22.77 19.48 -11.22
C PHE A 436 23.31 20.72 -10.50
N PRO A 437 24.63 20.97 -10.47
CA PRO A 437 25.14 22.28 -10.14
C PRO A 437 24.80 23.19 -11.32
N SER A 438 23.59 23.77 -11.31
CA SER A 438 23.36 25.01 -12.04
C SER A 438 24.41 26.00 -11.55
N ILE A 439 25.10 26.61 -12.49
CA ILE A 439 26.24 27.49 -12.21
C ILE A 439 25.76 28.62 -11.28
N ALA A 440 26.56 28.88 -10.24
CA ALA A 440 26.35 29.84 -9.15
C ALA A 440 25.29 29.48 -8.07
N THR A 441 25.84 29.21 -6.88
CA THR A 441 25.20 29.13 -5.54
C THR A 441 24.42 27.86 -5.19
N SER A 442 24.97 27.15 -4.19
CA SER A 442 24.30 26.12 -3.39
C SER A 442 23.28 26.78 -2.44
N ARG A 443 22.16 27.27 -2.98
CA ARG A 443 21.03 27.78 -2.20
C ARG A 443 19.73 27.11 -2.68
N PRO A 444 18.75 26.89 -1.78
CA PRO A 444 17.43 26.43 -2.19
C PRO A 444 16.79 27.43 -3.16
N VAL A 445 16.02 26.91 -4.12
CA VAL A 445 15.29 27.71 -5.12
C VAL A 445 14.49 28.80 -4.40
N PRO A 446 14.65 30.09 -4.76
CA PRO A 446 13.95 31.19 -4.09
C PRO A 446 12.44 31.01 -4.21
N ALA A 447 11.68 31.51 -3.22
CA ALA A 447 10.26 31.21 -3.07
C ALA A 447 9.39 31.57 -4.29
N ALA A 448 9.86 32.46 -5.18
CA ALA A 448 9.20 32.86 -6.42
C ALA A 448 9.31 31.84 -7.57
N GLU A 449 10.24 30.88 -7.49
CA GLU A 449 10.47 29.84 -8.53
C GLU A 449 10.08 28.44 -8.05
N LYS A 450 9.49 28.31 -6.85
CA LYS A 450 8.96 27.03 -6.38
C LYS A 450 7.74 26.63 -7.23
N PRO A 451 7.66 25.37 -7.72
CA PRO A 451 6.47 24.90 -8.41
C PRO A 451 5.25 24.94 -7.47
N PRO A 452 4.01 24.95 -8.01
CA PRO A 452 2.80 25.02 -7.20
C PRO A 452 2.75 23.91 -6.16
N ARG A 453 2.05 24.16 -5.04
CA ARG A 453 2.02 23.28 -3.84
C ARG A 453 1.61 21.83 -4.14
N SER A 454 0.91 21.57 -5.24
CA SER A 454 0.57 20.24 -5.78
C SER A 454 1.77 19.43 -6.31
N MET A 455 2.94 20.04 -6.46
CA MET A 455 4.20 19.42 -6.89
C MET A 455 5.25 19.32 -5.77
N MET A 456 4.89 19.65 -4.53
CA MET A 456 5.77 19.56 -3.37
C MET A 456 5.24 18.51 -2.39
N LEU A 457 6.12 17.73 -1.77
CA LEU A 457 5.71 16.80 -0.72
C LEU A 457 5.12 17.57 0.49
N PRO A 458 3.99 17.12 1.07
CA PRO A 458 3.60 17.56 2.41
C PRO A 458 4.66 17.09 3.44
N PRO A 459 4.76 17.73 4.61
CA PRO A 459 5.61 17.23 5.69
C PRO A 459 5.11 15.83 6.10
N PRO A 460 6.02 14.87 6.33
CA PRO A 460 5.63 13.48 6.49
C PRO A 460 4.82 13.24 7.77
N CYS A 461 3.78 12.41 7.69
CA CYS A 461 2.96 11.94 8.81
C CYS A 461 3.66 10.89 9.68
N LEU A 462 4.97 10.93 9.70
CA LEU A 462 5.80 10.22 10.66
C LEU A 462 5.59 10.91 12.01
N ALA A 463 5.24 10.14 13.04
CA ALA A 463 5.08 10.61 14.41
C ALA A 463 6.44 10.95 15.06
N VAL A 464 7.21 11.84 14.43
CA VAL A 464 8.43 12.44 14.94
C VAL A 464 8.03 13.66 15.80
N GLY A 465 7.37 13.37 16.91
CA GLY A 465 7.28 14.32 18.01
C GLY A 465 8.68 14.56 18.56
N THR A 466 9.31 15.66 18.14
CA THR A 466 10.35 16.42 18.87
C THR A 466 11.55 15.67 19.49
N ALA A 467 11.84 14.45 19.02
CA ALA A 467 12.89 13.58 19.58
C ALA A 467 14.13 13.39 18.69
N LEU A 468 14.30 14.22 17.65
CA LEU A 468 15.53 14.28 16.83
C LEU A 468 16.48 15.42 17.21
N ASP A 469 16.06 16.32 18.12
CA ASP A 469 16.93 17.38 18.67
C ASP A 469 17.53 16.95 20.03
N ARG A 470 18.56 16.08 19.98
CA ARG A 470 19.69 16.00 20.93
C ARG A 470 20.70 14.90 20.55
#